data_AF-A0A2P4S504-F1
#
_entry.id   AF-A0A2P4S504-F1
#
_cell.length_a   1.000
_cell.length_b   1.000
_cell.length_c   1.000
_cell.angle_alpha   90.00
_cell.angle_beta   90.00
_cell.angle_gamma   90.00
#
_symmetry.space_group_name_H-M   'P 1'
#
loop_
_entity.id
_entity.type
_entity.pdbx_description
1 polymer ?
#
loop_
_entity_poly.entity_id
_entity_poly.type
_entity_poly.pdbx_seq_one_letter_code
_entity_poly.pdbx_strand_id
1 'polypeptide(L)'
;GSLGVDVATAVDIHLQDTTVQKICLAAEGPLSLKKPVHAILLGRSSLGQSGVSLVPGVIDSDCRGPIYALLYTLTPPVFLSAGTLIAQFIPIPAGSLNSSGVDLHRTHSLLDYSTWRLTNDVGKVAV
;
A
#
# COMPACT_ATOMS: atom_id res chain seq x y z
N GLY A 1 2.36 17.25 -0.12
CA GLY A 1 2.58 16.03 -0.92
C GLY A 1 2.25 14.83 -0.07
N SER A 2 1.76 13.73 -0.67
CA SER A 2 1.58 12.45 0.03
C SER A 2 2.92 11.70 0.10
N LEU A 3 3.15 10.93 1.17
CA LEU A 3 4.34 10.06 1.29
C LEU A 3 4.20 8.79 0.45
N GLY A 4 2.98 8.24 0.38
CA GLY A 4 2.70 6.98 -0.29
C GLY A 4 1.44 7.05 -1.15
N VAL A 5 1.13 5.88 -1.70
CA VAL A 5 -0.02 5.61 -2.57
C VAL A 5 -1.15 5.04 -1.73
N ASP A 6 -2.21 5.80 -1.45
CA ASP A 6 -3.39 5.30 -0.74
C ASP A 6 -4.00 4.08 -1.48
N VAL A 7 -4.49 3.11 -0.72
CA VAL A 7 -5.13 1.89 -1.23
C VAL A 7 -6.38 1.54 -0.42
N ALA A 8 -7.44 1.21 -1.16
CA ALA A 8 -8.73 0.83 -0.60
C ALA A 8 -8.84 -0.66 -0.27
N THR A 9 -9.75 -0.99 0.65
CA THR A 9 -10.28 -2.36 0.76
C THR A 9 -11.16 -2.70 -0.44
N ALA A 10 -11.00 -3.89 -1.00
CA ALA A 10 -11.83 -4.38 -2.11
C ALA A 10 -13.17 -4.96 -1.63
N VAL A 11 -13.31 -5.22 -0.33
CA VAL A 11 -14.46 -5.88 0.28
C VAL A 11 -14.94 -5.12 1.50
N ASP A 12 -16.20 -5.32 1.88
CA ASP A 12 -16.70 -4.89 3.18
C ASP A 12 -15.95 -5.64 4.29
N ILE A 13 -15.58 -4.92 5.35
CA ILE A 13 -14.83 -5.45 6.49
C ILE A 13 -15.74 -5.41 7.71
N HIS A 14 -15.82 -6.55 8.41
CA HIS A 14 -16.52 -6.65 9.68
C HIS A 14 -15.61 -7.27 10.75
N LEU A 15 -15.06 -6.41 11.60
CA LEU A 15 -14.19 -6.81 12.70
C LEU A 15 -15.04 -6.94 13.97
N GLN A 16 -15.43 -8.16 14.29
CA GLN A 16 -16.30 -8.47 15.44
C GLN A 16 -15.53 -8.67 16.74
N ASP A 17 -14.24 -8.95 16.64
CA ASP A 17 -13.33 -9.18 17.75
C ASP A 17 -11.93 -8.61 17.44
N THR A 18 -10.97 -8.88 18.31
CA THR A 18 -9.60 -8.39 18.18
C THR A 18 -8.69 -9.33 17.38
N THR A 19 -9.25 -10.36 16.73
CA THR A 19 -8.46 -11.31 15.94
C THR A 19 -7.99 -10.66 14.63
N VAL A 20 -6.83 -11.11 14.15
CA VAL A 20 -6.28 -10.62 12.89
C VAL A 20 -7.06 -11.22 11.72
N GLN A 21 -7.56 -10.35 10.84
CA GLN A 21 -8.25 -10.74 9.62
C GLN A 21 -7.43 -10.36 8.38
N LYS A 22 -7.43 -11.26 7.39
CA LYS A 22 -6.83 -11.04 6.07
C LYS A 22 -7.86 -10.42 5.14
N ILE A 23 -7.59 -9.20 4.68
CA ILE A 23 -8.50 -8.39 3.87
C ILE A 23 -7.91 -8.16 2.49
N CYS A 24 -8.70 -8.40 1.45
CA CYS A 24 -8.29 -8.12 0.07
C CYS A 24 -8.26 -6.62 -0.18
N LEU A 25 -7.16 -6.11 -0.71
CA LEU A 25 -7.05 -4.73 -1.13
C LEU A 25 -7.49 -4.59 -2.59
N ALA A 26 -7.91 -3.38 -2.97
CA ALA A 26 -8.18 -2.99 -4.34
C ALA A 26 -6.86 -2.72 -5.10
N ALA A 27 -5.93 -3.68 -5.04
CA ALA A 27 -4.62 -3.62 -5.67
C ALA A 27 -4.12 -5.04 -5.99
N GLU A 28 -3.41 -5.16 -7.10
CA GLU A 28 -2.76 -6.40 -7.52
C GLU A 28 -1.29 -6.14 -7.86
N GLY A 29 -0.45 -7.12 -7.57
CA GLY A 29 0.94 -7.13 -7.96
C GLY A 29 1.14 -7.57 -9.42
N PRO A 30 2.20 -7.10 -10.09
CA PRO A 30 3.28 -6.27 -9.54
C PRO A 30 2.93 -4.78 -9.47
N LEU A 31 3.37 -4.10 -8.41
CA LEU A 31 3.22 -2.66 -8.22
C LEU A 31 4.13 -1.91 -9.23
N SER A 32 3.65 -1.74 -10.46
CA SER A 32 4.46 -1.25 -11.57
C SER A 32 4.23 0.24 -11.85
N LEU A 33 5.26 1.05 -11.61
CA LEU A 33 5.28 2.50 -11.89
C LEU A 33 6.25 2.85 -13.04
N LYS A 34 6.39 1.95 -14.04
CA LYS A 34 7.41 1.91 -15.12
C LYS A 34 8.73 1.21 -14.76
N LYS A 35 9.02 0.99 -13.47
CA LYS A 35 10.17 0.20 -12.98
C LYS A 35 9.71 -0.72 -11.84
N PRO A 36 10.41 -1.84 -11.59
CA PRO A 36 10.17 -2.68 -10.42
C PRO A 36 10.39 -1.88 -9.14
N VAL A 37 9.42 -1.95 -8.22
CA VAL A 37 9.41 -1.22 -6.95
C VAL A 37 8.89 -2.17 -5.88
N HIS A 38 9.59 -2.26 -4.75
CA HIS A 38 9.04 -2.88 -3.53
C HIS A 38 8.20 -1.83 -2.81
N ALA A 39 7.28 -2.23 -1.93
CA ALA A 39 6.54 -1.26 -1.14
C ALA A 39 6.38 -1.70 0.31
N ILE A 40 6.34 -0.73 1.22
CA ILE A 40 5.83 -0.95 2.57
C ILE A 40 4.34 -0.62 2.56
N LEU A 41 3.50 -1.57 2.95
CA LEU A 41 2.09 -1.34 3.22
C LEU A 41 1.92 -0.87 4.67
N LEU A 42 1.48 0.37 4.86
CA LEU A 42 1.19 0.94 6.17
C LEU A 42 -0.27 1.39 6.27
N GLY A 43 -0.86 1.26 7.46
CA GLY A 43 -2.18 1.82 7.75
C GLY A 43 -2.18 3.35 7.66
N ARG A 44 -3.29 3.92 7.19
CA ARG A 44 -3.50 5.37 7.25
C ARG A 44 -3.80 5.79 8.69
N SER A 45 -3.45 7.02 9.06
CA SER A 45 -3.75 7.53 10.41
C SER A 45 -5.26 7.50 10.73
N SER A 46 -6.11 7.73 9.73
CA SER A 46 -7.57 7.63 9.85
C SER A 46 -8.07 6.21 10.19
N LEU A 47 -7.35 5.17 9.74
CA LEU A 47 -7.64 3.79 10.12
C LEU A 47 -7.41 3.59 11.62
N GLY A 48 -6.27 4.10 12.13
CA GLY A 48 -5.94 4.10 13.55
C GLY A 48 -6.96 4.87 14.40
N GLN A 49 -7.44 6.02 13.92
CA GLN A 49 -8.51 6.79 14.59
C GLN A 49 -9.84 6.02 14.67
N SER A 50 -10.08 5.11 13.73
CA SER A 50 -11.26 4.23 13.73
C SER A 50 -11.09 3.02 14.65
N GLY A 51 -10.02 2.98 15.47
CA GLY A 51 -9.70 1.86 16.35
C GLY A 51 -9.22 0.61 15.61
N VAL A 52 -8.77 0.74 14.36
CA VAL A 52 -8.27 -0.38 13.54
C VAL A 52 -6.78 -0.20 13.29
N SER A 53 -6.03 -1.28 13.48
CA SER A 53 -4.59 -1.32 13.22
C SER A 53 -4.31 -2.26 12.05
N LEU A 54 -3.47 -1.80 11.12
CA LEU A 54 -2.90 -2.62 10.08
C LEU A 54 -1.55 -3.15 10.55
N VAL A 55 -1.31 -4.45 10.41
CA VAL A 55 0.02 -5.04 10.60
C VAL A 55 0.88 -4.64 9.40
N PRO A 56 1.98 -3.87 9.59
CA PRO A 56 2.84 -3.46 8.49
C PRO A 56 3.30 -4.63 7.64
N GLY A 57 3.32 -4.47 6.32
CA GLY A 57 3.72 -5.50 5.37
C GLY A 57 4.73 -5.00 4.35
N VAL A 58 5.54 -5.92 3.81
CA VAL A 58 6.39 -5.67 2.64
C VAL A 58 5.74 -6.33 1.43
N ILE A 59 5.63 -5.59 0.33
CA ILE A 59 5.19 -6.08 -0.96
C ILE A 59 6.39 -6.10 -1.89
N ASP A 60 6.81 -7.30 -2.29
CA ASP A 60 7.92 -7.45 -3.20
C ASP A 60 7.56 -7.04 -4.63
N SER A 61 8.57 -6.57 -5.35
CA SER A 61 8.40 -6.08 -6.72
C SER A 61 7.98 -7.16 -7.72
N ASP A 62 8.18 -8.43 -7.38
CA ASP A 62 7.77 -9.61 -8.14
C ASP A 62 6.52 -10.29 -7.56
N CYS A 63 5.89 -9.70 -6.54
CA CYS A 63 4.60 -10.17 -6.02
C CYS A 63 3.55 -10.16 -7.15
N ARG A 64 2.79 -11.25 -7.27
CA ARG A 64 1.77 -11.43 -8.32
C ARG A 64 0.40 -11.67 -7.70
N GLY A 65 -0.62 -11.11 -8.35
CA GLY A 65 -2.02 -11.31 -7.98
C GLY A 65 -2.48 -10.40 -6.83
N PRO A 66 -3.61 -10.71 -6.18
CA PRO A 66 -4.23 -9.84 -5.19
C PRO A 66 -3.33 -9.56 -3.99
N ILE A 67 -3.29 -8.30 -3.59
CA ILE A 67 -2.56 -7.87 -2.39
C ILE A 67 -3.53 -7.88 -1.20
N TYR A 68 -3.03 -8.33 -0.05
CA TYR A 68 -3.82 -8.42 1.17
C TYR A 68 -3.24 -7.58 2.30
N ALA A 69 -4.11 -6.98 3.09
CA ALA A 69 -3.79 -6.37 4.38
C ALA A 69 -4.15 -7.34 5.52
N LEU A 70 -3.38 -7.29 6.60
CA LEU A 70 -3.73 -7.93 7.86
C LEU A 70 -4.18 -6.85 8.84
N LEU A 71 -5.43 -6.92 9.30
CA LEU A 71 -6.03 -5.92 10.18
C LEU A 71 -6.52 -6.56 11.47
N TYR A 72 -6.51 -5.80 12.56
CA TYR A 72 -7.26 -6.11 13.78
C TYR A 72 -7.84 -4.82 14.36
N THR A 73 -8.94 -4.93 15.11
CA THR A 73 -9.50 -3.78 15.84
C THR A 73 -9.12 -3.84 17.32
N LEU A 74 -8.92 -2.67 17.92
CA LEU A 74 -8.74 -2.49 19.36
C LEU A 74 -10.09 -2.34 20.09
N THR A 75 -11.16 -1.98 19.37
CA THR A 75 -12.47 -1.63 19.94
C THR A 75 -13.59 -2.18 19.05
N PRO A 76 -13.85 -3.50 19.08
CA PRO A 76 -14.94 -4.09 18.30
C PRO A 76 -16.33 -3.62 18.81
N PRO A 77 -17.36 -3.62 17.94
CA PRO A 77 -17.30 -3.97 16.52
C PRO A 77 -16.88 -2.78 15.65
N VAL A 78 -16.19 -3.07 14.54
CA VAL A 78 -15.91 -2.08 13.49
C VAL A 78 -16.40 -2.58 12.14
N PHE A 79 -17.05 -1.69 11.39
CA PHE A 79 -17.47 -1.91 10.02
C PHE A 79 -16.83 -0.87 9.10
N LEU A 80 -16.24 -1.32 7.99
CA LEU A 80 -15.71 -0.46 6.92
C LEU A 80 -16.25 -0.95 5.59
N SER A 81 -16.77 -0.05 4.77
CA SER A 81 -17.28 -0.40 3.44
C SER A 81 -16.14 -0.63 2.45
N ALA A 82 -16.37 -1.49 1.47
CA ALA A 82 -15.56 -1.60 0.26
C ALA A 82 -15.30 -0.21 -0.35
N GLY A 83 -14.09 0.03 -0.85
CA GLY A 83 -13.65 1.33 -1.36
C GLY A 83 -13.09 2.27 -0.28
N THR A 84 -13.20 1.94 1.01
CA THR A 84 -12.55 2.73 2.07
C THR A 84 -11.04 2.66 1.93
N LEU A 85 -10.37 3.82 1.82
CA LEU A 85 -8.91 3.95 1.84
C LEU A 85 -8.37 3.65 3.24
N ILE A 86 -7.81 2.45 3.42
CA ILE A 86 -7.37 1.94 4.74
C ILE A 86 -5.85 1.95 4.91
N ALA A 87 -5.10 1.91 3.81
CA ALA A 87 -3.65 1.80 3.86
C ALA A 87 -2.99 2.67 2.78
N GLN A 88 -1.67 2.71 2.78
CA GLN A 88 -0.86 3.31 1.74
C GLN A 88 0.35 2.43 1.43
N PHE A 89 0.74 2.36 0.16
CA PHE A 89 2.01 1.80 -0.28
C PHE A 89 3.07 2.89 -0.27
N ILE A 90 4.13 2.71 0.50
CA ILE A 90 5.32 3.56 0.47
C ILE A 90 6.35 2.88 -0.45
N PRO A 91 6.63 3.44 -1.63
CA PRO A 91 7.50 2.81 -2.61
C PRO A 91 8.97 2.84 -2.15
N ILE A 92 9.65 1.71 -2.37
CA ILE A 92 11.10 1.54 -2.20
C ILE A 92 11.68 1.15 -3.57
N PRO A 93 12.57 1.98 -4.16
CA PRO A 93 13.19 1.67 -5.44
C PRO A 93 13.98 0.35 -5.35
N ALA A 94 13.71 -0.60 -6.26
CA ALA A 94 14.38 -1.91 -6.26
C ALA A 94 15.92 -1.81 -6.45
N GLY A 95 16.40 -0.78 -7.14
CA GLY A 95 17.83 -0.49 -7.30
C GLY A 95 18.50 0.18 -6.09
N SER A 96 17.80 0.30 -4.96
CA SER A 96 18.34 0.90 -3.73
C SER A 96 19.00 -0.12 -2.80
N LEU A 97 18.78 -1.42 -3.01
CA LEU A 97 19.26 -2.49 -2.11
C LEU A 97 20.61 -3.09 -2.53
N ASN A 98 21.11 -2.71 -3.71
CA ASN A 98 22.41 -3.07 -4.27
C ASN A 98 23.38 -1.89 -4.23
N SER A 99 23.75 -1.45 -3.02
CA SER A 99 24.83 -0.49 -2.80
C SER A 99 26.13 -1.19 -2.41
N SER A 100 26.81 -1.81 -3.37
CA SER A 100 28.27 -1.74 -3.37
C SER A 100 28.61 -0.29 -3.73
N GLY A 101 28.82 0.54 -2.71
CA GLY A 101 28.80 2.00 -2.83
C GLY A 101 29.67 2.52 -3.96
N VAL A 102 29.06 3.18 -4.96
CA VAL A 102 29.72 4.17 -5.81
C VAL A 102 28.69 5.22 -6.28
N ASP A 103 29.11 6.47 -6.11
CA ASP A 103 28.71 7.73 -6.75
C ASP A 103 27.54 8.57 -6.21
N LEU A 104 27.96 9.53 -5.38
CA LEU A 104 27.19 10.65 -4.85
C LEU A 104 27.36 11.86 -5.78
N HIS A 105 26.99 11.76 -7.07
CA HIS A 105 27.11 12.92 -7.96
C HIS A 105 26.14 13.01 -9.15
N ARG A 106 24.87 12.59 -9.01
CA ARG A 106 23.76 13.14 -9.83
C ARG A 106 22.37 12.77 -9.29
N THR A 107 21.87 13.52 -8.32
CA THR A 107 20.45 13.44 -7.89
C THR A 107 19.72 14.74 -8.21
N HIS A 108 19.57 15.04 -9.50
CA HIS A 108 18.56 16.01 -9.94
C HIS A 108 17.26 15.25 -10.22
N SER A 109 16.27 15.47 -9.35
CA SER A 109 14.82 15.29 -9.58
C SER A 109 14.36 13.92 -10.12
N LEU A 110 14.21 12.92 -9.24
CA LEU A 110 13.67 11.61 -9.62
C LEU A 110 12.39 11.17 -8.87
N LEU A 111 11.81 11.99 -8.01
CA LEU A 111 10.60 11.63 -7.27
C LEU A 111 9.59 12.78 -7.33
N ASP A 112 8.97 12.94 -8.49
CA ASP A 112 7.73 13.70 -8.59
C ASP A 112 6.56 12.84 -8.08
N TYR A 113 6.21 13.04 -6.81
CA TYR A 113 5.08 12.39 -6.15
C TYR A 113 3.70 12.96 -6.58
N SER A 114 3.62 13.82 -7.59
CA SER A 114 2.32 14.33 -8.07
C SER A 114 1.63 13.44 -9.12
N THR A 115 2.31 12.39 -9.59
CA THR A 115 1.81 11.51 -10.67
C THR A 115 1.58 10.05 -10.27
N TRP A 116 1.63 9.70 -8.97
CA TRP A 116 1.36 8.33 -8.55
C TRP A 116 -0.12 7.99 -8.75
N ARG A 117 -0.39 7.09 -9.69
CA ARG A 117 -1.68 6.42 -9.87
C ARG A 117 -1.39 4.95 -10.13
N LEU A 118 -2.01 4.06 -9.37
CA LEU A 118 -2.01 2.64 -9.71
C LEU A 118 -2.79 2.50 -11.01
N THR A 119 -2.10 2.18 -12.11
CA THR A 119 -2.74 1.85 -13.37
C THR A 119 -2.70 0.35 -13.54
N ASN A 120 -3.88 -0.26 -13.57
CA ASN A 120 -4.03 -1.61 -14.08
C ASN A 120 -3.81 -1.55 -15.60
N ASP A 121 -3.36 -2.64 -16.23
CA ASP A 121 -2.94 -2.76 -17.65
C ASP A 121 -4.05 -2.46 -18.70
N VAL A 122 -5.19 -1.91 -18.24
CA VAL A 122 -6.38 -1.55 -19.02
C VAL A 122 -6.66 -0.03 -18.96
N GLY A 123 -5.72 0.79 -18.48
CA GLY A 123 -5.84 2.25 -18.54
C GLY A 123 -6.96 2.87 -17.70
N LYS A 124 -7.57 2.11 -16.77
CA LYS A 124 -8.50 2.67 -15.78
C LYS A 124 -7.74 3.07 -14.53
N VAL A 125 -7.79 4.37 -14.25
CA VAL A 125 -7.33 4.98 -13.00
C VAL A 125 -8.24 4.48 -11.87
N ALA A 126 -7.67 3.75 -10.91
CA ALA A 126 -8.33 3.58 -9.61
C ALA A 126 -8.24 4.91 -8.87
N VAL A 127 -9.40 5.50 -8.57
CA VAL A 127 -9.57 6.75 -7.83
C VAL A 127 -9.40 6.51 -6.34
#